data_AF-A0A355V4J8-F1
#
_entry.id   AF-A0A355V4J8-F1
#
_cell.length_a   1.000
_cell.length_b   1.000
_cell.length_c   1.000
_cell.angle_alpha   90.00
_cell.angle_beta   90.00
_cell.angle_gamma   90.00
#
_symmetry.space_group_name_H-M   'P 1'
#
loop_
_entity.id
_entity.type
_entity.pdbx_description
1 polymer ?
#
loop_
_entity_poly.entity_id
_entity_poly.type
_entity_poly.pdbx_seq_one_letter_code
_entity_poly.pdbx_strand_id
1 'polypeptide(L)' 'ALMGKLRDLQEVKPFAEKKSDFKKRTADVKHPLMEKLFNEIAPKYAQRAEELGQGGGYTRIYALGKRLGDGAEEAIIELV' A
#
# COMPACT_ATOMS: atom_id res chain seq x y z
N ALA A 1 -17.33 -9.74 -3.77
CA ALA A 1 -16.51 -9.22 -2.65
C ALA A 1 -15.18 -8.68 -3.19
N LEU A 2 -14.59 -7.68 -2.52
CA LEU A 2 -13.33 -7.01 -2.93
C LEU A 2 -12.18 -8.00 -3.17
N MET A 3 -12.08 -9.01 -2.29
CA MET A 3 -11.07 -10.08 -2.31
C MET A 3 -11.12 -10.99 -3.55
N GLY A 4 -12.26 -11.04 -4.26
CA GLY A 4 -12.39 -11.83 -5.49
C GLY A 4 -12.01 -11.07 -6.77
N LYS A 5 -11.84 -9.74 -6.68
CA LYS A 5 -11.50 -8.88 -7.83
C LYS A 5 -10.03 -8.43 -7.83
N LEU A 6 -9.41 -8.37 -6.65
CA LEU A 6 -8.01 -8.03 -6.50
C LEU A 6 -7.15 -9.27 -6.70
N ARG A 7 -6.07 -9.13 -7.47
CA ARG A 7 -5.03 -10.16 -7.54
C ARG A 7 -4.05 -9.93 -6.40
N ASP A 8 -3.79 -10.97 -5.62
CA ASP A 8 -2.75 -10.91 -4.61
C ASP A 8 -1.38 -10.85 -5.28
N LEU A 9 -0.67 -9.75 -5.04
CA LEU A 9 0.74 -9.65 -5.41
C LEU A 9 1.53 -10.40 -4.34
N GLN A 10 1.96 -11.62 -4.67
CA GLN A 10 2.82 -12.39 -3.78
C GLN A 10 4.19 -11.76 -3.68
N GLU A 11 4.76 -11.80 -2.48
CA GLU A 11 6.09 -11.27 -2.25
C GLU A 11 7.14 -12.00 -3.09
N VAL A 12 8.08 -11.23 -3.61
CA VAL A 12 9.23 -11.78 -4.34
C VAL A 12 10.33 -12.06 -3.35
N LYS A 13 10.91 -13.26 -3.45
CA LYS A 13 12.03 -13.67 -2.61
C LYS A 13 13.22 -12.72 -2.80
N PRO A 14 13.75 -12.08 -1.73
CA PRO A 14 14.99 -11.32 -1.79
C PRO A 14 16.18 -12.23 -2.14
N PHE A 15 17.16 -11.69 -2.87
CA PHE A 15 18.33 -12.44 -3.33
C PHE A 15 19.13 -13.08 -2.17
N ALA A 16 19.21 -12.40 -1.03
CA ALA A 16 19.98 -12.83 0.14
C ALA A 16 19.27 -13.89 1.00
N GLU A 17 17.99 -14.17 0.78
CA GLU A 17 17.24 -15.12 1.61
C GLU A 17 17.42 -16.57 1.12
N LYS A 18 17.42 -17.56 2.01
CA LYS A 18 17.36 -18.98 1.60
C LYS A 18 15.92 -19.36 1.24
N LYS A 19 15.75 -20.33 0.34
CA LYS A 19 14.41 -20.76 -0.12
C LYS A 19 13.56 -21.36 1.02
N SER A 20 14.19 -21.97 2.02
CA SER A 20 13.52 -22.52 3.21
C SER A 20 12.86 -21.43 4.05
N ASP A 21 13.54 -20.31 4.22
CA ASP A 21 13.14 -19.26 5.16
C ASP A 21 12.02 -18.43 4.55
N PHE A 22 12.12 -18.16 3.23
CA PHE A 22 11.05 -17.54 2.45
C PHE A 22 9.75 -18.36 2.51
N LYS A 23 9.83 -19.69 2.38
CA LYS A 23 8.65 -20.55 2.43
C LYS A 23 7.99 -20.56 3.81
N LYS A 24 8.77 -20.48 4.88
CA LYS A 24 8.23 -20.40 6.26
C LYS A 24 7.52 -19.07 6.49
N ARG A 25 8.10 -17.97 6.02
CA ARG A 25 7.56 -16.62 6.20
C ARG A 25 6.26 -16.39 5.43
N THR A 26 6.18 -16.89 4.19
CA THR A 26 5.03 -16.68 3.31
C THR A 26 3.96 -17.78 3.45
N ALA A 27 4.16 -18.78 4.32
CA ALA A 27 3.22 -19.90 4.46
C ALA A 27 1.82 -19.46 4.92
N ASP A 28 1.77 -18.53 5.87
CA ASP A 28 0.51 -18.08 6.49
C ASP A 28 -0.10 -16.86 5.78
N VAL A 29 0.68 -16.21 4.91
CA VAL A 29 0.29 -14.99 4.20
C VAL A 29 -0.61 -15.33 3.00
N LYS A 30 -1.93 -15.35 3.25
CA LYS A 30 -2.94 -15.58 2.21
C LYS A 30 -3.22 -14.34 1.37
N HIS A 31 -3.19 -13.16 2.01
CA HIS A 31 -3.53 -11.88 1.39
C HIS A 31 -2.52 -10.80 1.79
N PRO A 32 -1.39 -10.69 1.07
CA PRO A 32 -0.29 -9.79 1.43
C PRO A 32 -0.70 -8.32 1.56
N LEU A 33 -1.63 -7.85 0.71
CA LEU A 33 -2.13 -6.47 0.74
C LEU A 33 -2.85 -6.15 2.05
N MET A 34 -3.67 -7.08 2.53
CA MET A 34 -4.44 -6.90 3.76
C MET A 34 -3.51 -6.83 4.96
N GLU A 35 -2.53 -7.74 5.03
CA GLU A 35 -1.53 -7.70 6.10
C GLU A 35 -0.76 -6.38 6.12
N LYS A 36 -0.32 -5.89 4.96
CA LYS A 36 0.35 -4.59 4.86
C LYS A 36 -0.54 -3.45 5.33
N LEU A 37 -1.82 -3.45 4.96
CA LEU A 37 -2.76 -2.41 5.34
C LEU A 37 -2.94 -2.34 6.86
N PHE A 38 -3.10 -3.48 7.53
CA PHE A 38 -3.36 -3.52 8.97
C PHE A 38 -2.10 -3.46 9.84
N ASN A 39 -1.01 -4.08 9.41
CA ASN A 39 0.21 -4.17 10.22
C ASN A 39 1.14 -2.97 10.02
N GLU A 40 1.16 -2.37 8.82
CA GLU A 40 2.08 -1.27 8.52
C GLU A 40 1.39 0.08 8.37
N ILE A 41 0.29 0.14 7.61
CA ILE A 41 -0.33 1.40 7.20
C ILE A 41 -1.27 1.93 8.30
N ALA A 42 -2.15 1.07 8.83
CA ALA A 42 -3.13 1.47 9.83
C ALA A 42 -2.50 2.05 11.12
N PRO A 43 -1.43 1.47 11.71
CA PRO A 43 -0.82 2.02 12.92
C PRO A 43 -0.22 3.41 12.72
N LYS A 44 0.37 3.67 11.54
CA LYS A 44 0.90 5.01 11.20
C LYS A 44 -0.20 6.07 11.19
N TYR A 45 -1.37 5.72 10.64
CA TYR A 45 -2.51 6.63 10.61
C TYR A 45 -3.25 6.76 11.93
N ALA A 46 -3.24 5.72 12.75
CA ALA A 46 -3.74 5.80 14.12
C ALA A 46 -2.89 6.80 14.93
N GLN A 47 -1.56 6.66 14.89
CA GLN A 47 -0.64 7.59 15.55
C GLN A 47 -0.83 9.03 15.04
N ARG A 48 -0.93 9.21 13.73
CA ARG A 48 -1.18 10.53 13.12
C ARG A 48 -2.51 11.14 13.60
N ALA A 49 -3.56 10.34 13.72
CA ALA A 49 -4.86 10.81 14.20
C ALA A 49 -4.79 11.25 15.67
N GLU A 50 -4.01 10.55 16.50
CA GLU A 50 -3.73 10.93 17.89
C GLU A 50 -2.92 12.23 17.97
N GLU A 51 -1.88 12.39 17.13
CA GLU A 51 -0.99 13.55 17.13
C GLU A 51 -1.68 14.84 16.63
N LEU A 52 -2.47 14.75 15.57
CA LEU A 52 -3.14 15.91 14.95
C LEU A 52 -4.53 16.18 15.53
N GLY A 53 -5.06 15.26 16.35
CA GLY A 53 -6.43 15.35 16.89
C GLY A 53 -7.53 15.28 15.81
N GLN A 54 -7.18 14.90 14.58
CA GLN A 54 -8.08 14.86 13.43
C GLN A 54 -7.99 13.50 12.73
N GLY A 55 -9.12 12.81 12.63
CA GLY A 55 -9.26 11.59 11.83
C GLY A 55 -9.45 11.92 10.33
N GLY A 56 -8.73 11.20 9.47
CA GLY A 56 -8.84 11.32 8.01
C GLY A 56 -7.61 11.91 7.34
N GLY A 57 -7.73 12.27 6.05
CA GLY A 57 -6.61 12.84 5.29
C GLY A 57 -5.50 11.84 4.97
N TYR A 58 -5.86 10.58 4.71
CA TYR A 58 -4.91 9.49 4.42
C TYR A 58 -4.15 9.68 3.10
N THR A 59 -4.73 10.45 2.16
CA THR A 59 -4.16 10.70 0.84
C THR A 59 -4.00 12.19 0.59
N ARG A 60 -2.91 12.56 -0.08
CA ARG A 60 -2.66 13.89 -0.63
C ARG A 60 -2.60 13.81 -2.15
N ILE A 61 -3.09 14.85 -2.82
CA ILE A 61 -3.07 14.97 -4.27
C ILE A 61 -2.24 16.18 -4.68
N TYR A 62 -1.30 16.00 -5.61
CA TYR A 62 -0.54 17.06 -6.26
C TYR A 62 -0.91 17.13 -7.75
N ALA A 63 -1.43 18.26 -8.21
CA ALA A 63 -1.72 18.46 -9.62
C ALA A 63 -0.43 18.66 -10.43
N LEU A 64 -0.25 17.90 -11.50
CA LEU A 64 0.93 17.97 -12.38
C LEU A 64 0.67 18.81 -13.64
N GLY A 65 -0.59 19.11 -13.94
CA GLY A 65 -0.99 19.79 -15.17
C GLY A 65 -1.35 18.79 -16.27
N LYS A 66 -1.23 19.18 -17.53
CA LYS A 66 -1.72 18.38 -18.67
C LYS A 66 -0.64 17.44 -19.19
N ARG A 67 -1.02 16.19 -19.46
CA ARG A 67 -0.20 15.21 -20.16
C ARG A 67 0.09 15.67 -21.59
N LEU A 68 1.35 15.55 -21.98
CA LEU A 68 1.78 15.81 -23.35
C LEU A 68 1.23 14.72 -24.29
N GLY A 69 0.44 15.12 -25.28
CA GLY A 69 -0.12 14.24 -26.31
C GLY A 69 -1.64 14.32 -26.40
N ASP A 70 -2.34 14.09 -25.28
CA ASP A 70 -3.80 14.11 -25.21
C ASP A 70 -4.38 15.26 -24.37
N GLY A 71 -3.52 16.02 -23.68
CA GLY A 71 -3.93 17.17 -22.88
C GLY A 71 -4.73 16.82 -21.63
N ALA A 72 -4.74 15.55 -21.22
CA ALA A 72 -5.46 15.09 -20.03
C ALA A 72 -4.82 15.64 -18.75
N GLU A 73 -5.62 16.07 -17.78
CA GLU A 73 -5.08 16.53 -16.49
C GLU A 73 -4.56 15.35 -15.67
N GLU A 74 -3.33 15.47 -15.18
CA GLU A 74 -2.66 14.48 -14.35
C GLU A 74 -2.45 15.00 -12.92
N ALA A 75 -2.47 14.06 -11.99
CA ALA A 75 -2.17 14.32 -10.60
C ALA A 75 -1.47 13.11 -9.98
N ILE A 76 -0.59 13.37 -9.01
CA ILE A 76 0.00 12.34 -8.14
C ILE A 76 -0.89 12.22 -6.92
N ILE A 77 -1.31 11.00 -6.59
CA ILE A 77 -1.94 10.67 -5.32
C ILE A 77 -0.97 9.87 -4.46
N GLU A 78 -0.75 10.30 -3.23
CA GLU A 78 0.17 9.66 -2.31
C GLU A 78 -0.40 9.53 -0.90
N LEU A 79 0.06 8.52 -0.18
CA LEU A 79 -0.26 8.27 1.22
C LEU A 79 0.53 9.25 2.10
N VAL A 80 -0.15 9.92 3.03
CA VAL A 80 0.45 10.94 3.94
C VAL A 80 1.03 10.32 5.20
#